data_AF-A0A9P4HR64-F1
#
_entry.id   AF-A0A9P4HR64-F1
#
_cell.length_a   1.000
_cell.length_b   1.000
_cell.length_c   1.000
_cell.angle_alpha   90.00
_cell.angle_beta   90.00
_cell.angle_gamma   90.00
#
_symmetry.space_group_name_H-M   'P 1'
#
loop_
_entity.id
_entity.type
_entity.pdbx_description
1 polymer ?
#
loop_
_entity_poly.entity_id
_entity_poly.type
_entity_poly.pdbx_seq_one_letter_code
_entity_poly.pdbx_strand_id
1 'polypeptide(L)'
;MGTLTAGVPRLDEHCPHKLPSSCRLTARPVCCACQDTRPHCASYSVYVDGVGFVQRGTRWQGYCWFCREFWNNRVAASGLSPPQTRIPEEPDQTEFLDRWYDFHRGYRILTTDDGTEILMDVSGEPLHGVAPGCLPRTLEELRTGRPAALGLSSAPRQTQASAGAPEGPSESIEDTIGALLDEANAEDAERRDVMNRHLPAMSTADPSGSPSSTAGPSQPPRHTTVQDRRERYMTEDYARVFGTREEMESQGEDYYSPISGMFNRAWDRYRRAEEQRRNPDGPDPDVSVAALNQTSEVFENEVPDPSLVC
;
A
#
# COMPACT_ATOMS: atom_id res chain seq x y z
N MET A 1 -27.36 2.88 4.20
CA MET A 1 -27.81 1.51 3.87
C MET A 1 -27.63 0.67 5.13
N GLY A 2 -28.70 0.18 5.75
CA GLY A 2 -28.59 -0.54 7.02
C GLY A 2 -28.74 -2.07 6.91
N THR A 3 -28.78 -2.75 8.06
CA THR A 3 -28.81 -4.22 8.11
C THR A 3 -30.16 -4.79 7.65
N LEU A 4 -30.19 -5.38 6.46
CA LEU A 4 -31.42 -5.92 5.84
C LEU A 4 -31.97 -7.18 6.53
N THR A 5 -31.13 -7.86 7.30
CA THR A 5 -31.43 -9.12 7.98
C THR A 5 -31.96 -8.93 9.41
N ALA A 6 -32.24 -7.69 9.81
CA ALA A 6 -32.72 -7.36 11.15
C ALA A 6 -33.99 -8.13 11.55
N GLY A 7 -34.91 -8.39 10.61
CA GLY A 7 -36.16 -9.11 10.87
C GLY A 7 -36.10 -10.63 10.66
N VAL A 8 -34.93 -11.18 10.33
CA VAL A 8 -34.78 -12.61 10.02
C VAL A 8 -34.43 -13.39 11.29
N PRO A 9 -35.07 -14.54 11.57
CA PRO A 9 -34.72 -15.35 12.73
C PRO A 9 -33.29 -15.91 12.61
N ARG A 10 -32.63 -16.07 13.76
CA ARG A 10 -31.36 -16.79 13.84
C ARG A 10 -31.64 -18.29 13.67
N LEU A 11 -30.88 -18.93 12.79
CA LEU A 11 -30.88 -20.39 12.62
C LEU A 11 -29.58 -20.95 13.18
N ASP A 12 -29.63 -22.14 13.76
CA ASP A 12 -28.46 -22.75 14.42
C ASP A 12 -27.36 -23.16 13.43
N GLU A 13 -27.74 -23.51 12.19
CA GLU A 13 -26.80 -23.83 11.12
C GLU A 13 -26.02 -22.58 10.65
N HIS A 14 -26.57 -21.39 10.88
CA HIS A 14 -25.95 -20.15 10.42
C HIS A 14 -24.76 -19.76 11.29
N CYS A 15 -23.66 -19.38 10.65
CA CYS A 15 -22.55 -18.77 11.39
C CYS A 15 -23.02 -17.46 12.07
N PRO A 16 -22.46 -17.08 13.23
CA PRO A 16 -22.91 -15.93 14.00
C PRO A 16 -22.76 -14.60 13.25
N HIS A 17 -21.85 -14.52 12.28
CA HIS A 17 -21.63 -13.32 11.47
C HIS A 17 -22.73 -13.06 10.43
N LYS A 18 -23.56 -14.06 10.09
CA LYS A 18 -24.40 -14.00 8.89
C LYS A 18 -25.50 -12.95 8.96
N LEU A 19 -26.18 -12.86 10.11
CA LEU A 19 -27.21 -11.85 10.35
C LEU A 19 -26.60 -10.46 10.59
N PRO A 20 -25.60 -10.26 11.47
CA PRO A 20 -24.99 -8.96 11.67
C PRO A 20 -24.37 -8.36 10.40
N SER A 21 -23.79 -9.19 9.54
CA SER A 21 -23.19 -8.72 8.28
C SER A 21 -24.20 -8.58 7.14
N SER A 22 -25.49 -8.88 7.34
CA SER A 22 -26.51 -8.97 6.27
C SER A 22 -26.02 -9.67 5.00
N CYS A 23 -25.34 -10.80 5.16
CA CYS A 23 -24.65 -11.47 4.06
C CYS A 23 -25.65 -11.89 2.96
N ARG A 24 -25.35 -11.53 1.70
CA ARG A 24 -26.18 -11.92 0.54
C ARG A 24 -25.94 -13.33 0.03
N LEU A 25 -24.97 -14.05 0.58
CA LEU A 25 -24.73 -15.44 0.22
C LEU A 25 -25.81 -16.33 0.86
N THR A 26 -26.95 -16.49 0.19
CA THR A 26 -28.09 -17.28 0.68
C THR A 26 -27.94 -18.77 0.45
N ALA A 27 -27.13 -19.18 -0.53
CA ALA A 27 -26.96 -20.58 -0.93
C ALA A 27 -26.19 -21.46 0.06
N ARG A 28 -25.52 -20.87 1.07
CA ARG A 28 -24.73 -21.57 2.09
C ARG A 28 -25.09 -21.04 3.46
N PRO A 29 -24.97 -21.82 4.54
CA PRO A 29 -25.31 -21.34 5.88
C PRO A 29 -24.23 -20.44 6.50
N VAL A 30 -23.06 -20.31 5.87
CA VAL A 30 -21.97 -19.43 6.33
C VAL A 30 -21.97 -18.08 5.59
N CYS A 31 -21.33 -17.05 6.16
CA CYS A 31 -21.12 -15.76 5.50
C CYS A 31 -19.89 -15.79 4.57
N CYS A 32 -19.68 -14.75 3.75
CA CYS A 32 -18.53 -14.67 2.83
C CYS A 32 -17.18 -14.86 3.54
N ALA A 33 -17.01 -14.28 4.72
CA ALA A 33 -15.77 -14.40 5.48
C ALA A 33 -15.54 -15.82 6.01
N CYS A 34 -16.55 -16.42 6.63
CA CYS A 34 -16.44 -17.80 7.13
C CYS A 34 -16.29 -18.84 6.01
N GLN A 35 -16.75 -18.54 4.79
CA GLN A 35 -16.54 -19.41 3.63
C GLN A 35 -15.16 -19.22 2.98
N ASP A 36 -14.50 -18.09 3.21
CA ASP A 36 -13.27 -17.74 2.52
C ASP A 36 -12.09 -18.51 3.09
N THR A 37 -11.59 -19.47 2.32
CA THR A 37 -10.47 -20.34 2.68
C THR A 37 -9.12 -19.88 2.11
N ARG A 38 -9.05 -18.70 1.48
CA ARG A 38 -7.78 -18.16 0.96
C ARG A 38 -6.77 -18.02 2.11
N PRO A 39 -5.45 -18.19 1.89
CA PRO A 39 -4.46 -17.89 2.92
C PRO A 39 -4.53 -16.42 3.37
N HIS A 40 -4.19 -16.14 4.63
CA HIS A 40 -4.08 -14.76 5.10
C HIS A 40 -2.79 -14.14 4.59
N CYS A 41 -2.94 -13.06 3.82
CA CYS A 41 -1.83 -12.29 3.28
C CYS A 41 -1.96 -10.82 3.71
N ALA A 42 -0.83 -10.12 3.77
CA ALA A 42 -0.77 -8.69 4.04
C ALA A 42 -1.58 -7.85 3.03
N SER A 43 -1.63 -8.32 1.78
CA SER A 43 -2.38 -7.71 0.68
C SER A 43 -2.94 -8.79 -0.25
N TYR A 44 -4.02 -8.46 -0.96
CA TYR A 44 -4.62 -9.31 -1.98
C TYR A 44 -4.54 -8.60 -3.34
N SER A 45 -4.51 -9.38 -4.42
CA SER A 45 -4.57 -8.84 -5.77
C SER A 45 -5.96 -8.25 -6.04
N VAL A 46 -5.98 -7.01 -6.54
CA VAL A 46 -7.18 -6.35 -7.04
C VAL A 46 -6.86 -5.82 -8.42
N TYR A 47 -7.80 -6.03 -9.34
CA TYR A 47 -7.71 -5.45 -10.67
C TYR A 47 -8.18 -4.00 -10.63
N VAL A 48 -7.37 -3.10 -11.20
CA VAL A 48 -7.70 -1.69 -11.37
C VAL A 48 -7.67 -1.39 -12.86
N ASP A 49 -8.78 -0.89 -13.39
CA ASP A 49 -8.91 -0.53 -14.80
C ASP A 49 -7.80 0.44 -15.22
N GLY A 50 -7.09 0.11 -16.30
CA GLY A 50 -5.97 0.90 -16.82
C GLY A 50 -4.62 0.70 -16.12
N VAL A 51 -4.56 -0.03 -15.00
CA VAL A 51 -3.31 -0.35 -14.28
C VAL A 51 -3.02 -1.85 -14.28
N GLY A 52 -4.05 -2.68 -14.29
CA GLY A 52 -3.92 -4.14 -14.18
C GLY A 52 -4.04 -4.63 -12.73
N PHE A 53 -3.43 -5.78 -12.44
CA PHE A 53 -3.47 -6.37 -11.10
C PHE A 53 -2.46 -5.71 -10.16
N VAL A 54 -2.95 -5.18 -9.03
CA VAL A 54 -2.12 -4.56 -7.98
C VAL A 54 -2.29 -5.27 -6.64
N GLN A 55 -1.21 -5.38 -5.87
CA GLN A 55 -1.20 -5.99 -4.52
C GLN A 55 -1.57 -4.95 -3.45
N ARG A 56 -2.79 -4.41 -3.51
CA ARG A 56 -3.29 -3.39 -2.57
C ARG A 56 -4.67 -3.70 -2.00
N GLY A 57 -5.23 -4.86 -2.33
CA GLY A 57 -6.57 -5.26 -1.89
C GLY A 57 -6.60 -5.75 -0.45
N THR A 58 -7.77 -5.58 0.18
CA THR A 58 -8.12 -6.27 1.42
C THR A 58 -8.75 -7.63 1.11
N ARG A 59 -8.76 -8.53 2.09
CA ARG A 59 -9.36 -9.87 1.94
C ARG A 59 -10.83 -9.78 1.53
N TRP A 60 -11.58 -8.89 2.18
CA TRP A 60 -13.03 -8.74 2.00
C TRP A 60 -13.44 -7.90 0.78
N GLN A 61 -12.48 -7.40 -0.01
CA GLN A 61 -12.76 -6.59 -1.19
C GLN A 61 -13.66 -7.30 -2.22
N GLY A 62 -13.52 -8.64 -2.33
CA GLY A 62 -14.33 -9.48 -3.21
C GLY A 62 -15.57 -10.10 -2.56
N TYR A 63 -15.87 -9.76 -1.30
CA TYR A 63 -17.08 -10.25 -0.63
C TYR A 63 -18.32 -9.54 -1.17
N CYS A 64 -19.51 -10.09 -0.85
CA CYS A 64 -20.73 -9.36 -1.12
C CYS A 64 -20.72 -7.99 -0.44
N TRP A 65 -21.40 -7.01 -1.03
CA TRP A 65 -21.41 -5.61 -0.58
C TRP A 65 -21.58 -5.45 0.93
N PHE A 66 -22.55 -6.13 1.54
CA PHE A 66 -22.82 -6.02 2.98
C PHE A 66 -21.70 -6.61 3.85
N CYS A 67 -21.11 -7.75 3.45
CA CYS A 67 -19.95 -8.29 4.16
C CYS A 67 -18.72 -7.40 3.99
N ARG A 68 -18.51 -6.83 2.81
CA ARG A 68 -17.41 -5.89 2.56
C ARG A 68 -17.54 -4.67 3.49
N GLU A 69 -18.73 -4.10 3.58
CA GLU A 69 -19.02 -2.97 4.45
C GLU A 69 -18.91 -3.32 5.94
N PHE A 70 -19.43 -4.47 6.33
CA PHE A 70 -19.28 -5.01 7.70
C PHE A 70 -17.81 -5.05 8.12
N TRP A 71 -16.93 -5.62 7.29
CA TRP A 71 -15.52 -5.73 7.63
C TRP A 71 -14.76 -4.41 7.53
N ASN A 72 -15.13 -3.50 6.61
CA ASN A 72 -14.61 -2.13 6.64
C ASN A 72 -14.86 -1.47 8.00
N ASN A 73 -16.09 -1.54 8.49
CA ASN A 73 -16.48 -0.91 9.76
C ASN A 73 -15.83 -1.59 10.97
N ARG A 74 -15.80 -2.93 11.01
CA ARG A 74 -15.19 -3.68 12.12
C ARG A 74 -13.68 -3.52 12.21
N VAL A 75 -12.98 -3.48 11.07
CA VAL A 75 -11.53 -3.23 11.05
C VAL A 75 -11.21 -1.76 11.36
N ALA A 76 -12.00 -0.82 10.86
CA ALA A 76 -11.87 0.59 11.24
C ALA A 76 -12.11 0.79 12.75
N ALA A 77 -13.07 0.07 13.34
CA ALA A 77 -13.35 0.11 14.77
C ALA A 77 -12.17 -0.35 15.62
N SER A 78 -11.51 -1.44 15.21
CA SER A 78 -10.41 -2.05 15.96
C SER A 78 -9.11 -1.28 15.89
N GLY A 79 -8.98 -0.36 14.94
CA GLY A 79 -7.72 0.35 14.69
C GLY A 79 -6.62 -0.54 14.09
N LEU A 80 -6.95 -1.77 13.72
CA LEU A 80 -6.01 -2.65 13.01
C LEU A 80 -5.86 -2.17 11.57
N SER A 81 -4.62 -2.22 11.06
CA SER A 81 -4.39 -2.08 9.62
C SER A 81 -4.76 -3.38 8.89
N PRO A 82 -5.17 -3.32 7.61
CA PRO A 82 -5.55 -4.53 6.86
C PRO A 82 -4.52 -5.68 6.90
N PRO A 83 -3.19 -5.44 6.84
CA PRO A 83 -2.19 -6.50 6.95
C PRO A 83 -2.18 -7.25 8.29
N GLN A 84 -2.67 -6.61 9.36
CA GLN A 84 -2.74 -7.17 10.71
C GLN A 84 -4.03 -7.96 10.95
N THR A 85 -4.97 -7.95 10.00
CA THR A 85 -6.27 -8.61 10.17
C THR A 85 -6.21 -10.08 9.75
N ARG A 86 -6.95 -10.92 10.48
CA ARG A 86 -7.17 -12.33 10.14
C ARG A 86 -8.67 -12.59 10.15
N ILE A 87 -9.37 -12.09 9.14
CA ILE A 87 -10.84 -12.19 9.05
C ILE A 87 -11.29 -13.64 8.80
N PRO A 88 -12.24 -14.20 9.59
CA PRO A 88 -13.08 -13.53 10.59
C PRO A 88 -12.57 -13.49 12.04
N GLU A 89 -11.44 -14.11 12.36
CA GLU A 89 -10.93 -14.28 13.73
C GLU A 89 -10.42 -12.97 14.37
N GLU A 90 -9.67 -12.16 13.64
CA GLU A 90 -9.07 -10.90 14.11
C GLU A 90 -9.49 -9.74 13.21
N PRO A 91 -10.15 -8.69 13.74
CA PRO A 91 -10.37 -8.40 15.16
C PRO A 91 -11.41 -9.32 15.83
N ASP A 92 -11.29 -9.55 17.13
CA ASP A 92 -12.29 -10.32 17.89
C ASP A 92 -13.68 -9.68 17.77
N GLN A 93 -14.66 -10.52 17.44
CA GLN A 93 -16.04 -10.13 17.18
C GLN A 93 -16.99 -10.49 18.32
N THR A 94 -16.53 -11.20 19.36
CA THR A 94 -17.39 -11.79 20.39
C THR A 94 -18.29 -10.74 21.06
N GLU A 95 -17.70 -9.67 21.62
CA GLU A 95 -18.47 -8.59 22.27
C GLU A 95 -19.46 -7.92 21.31
N PHE A 96 -19.04 -7.68 20.06
CA PHE A 96 -19.88 -7.05 19.06
C PHE A 96 -21.08 -7.94 18.71
N LEU A 97 -20.84 -9.24 18.49
CA LEU A 97 -21.88 -10.19 18.12
C LEU A 97 -22.90 -10.33 19.25
N ASP A 98 -22.45 -10.47 20.49
CA ASP A 98 -23.32 -10.59 21.66
C ASP A 98 -24.22 -9.36 21.78
N ARG A 99 -23.63 -8.17 21.74
CA ARG A 99 -24.38 -6.90 21.81
C ARG A 99 -25.34 -6.74 20.64
N TRP A 100 -24.91 -7.09 19.42
CA TRP A 100 -25.78 -7.02 18.24
C TRP A 100 -26.98 -7.96 18.40
N TYR A 101 -26.77 -9.17 18.92
CA TYR A 101 -27.84 -10.13 19.17
C TYR A 101 -28.76 -9.73 20.33
N ASP A 102 -28.28 -8.98 21.32
CA ASP A 102 -29.14 -8.37 22.33
C ASP A 102 -30.13 -7.38 21.70
N PHE A 103 -29.65 -6.51 20.79
CA PHE A 103 -30.55 -5.62 20.03
C PHE A 103 -31.48 -6.37 19.08
N HIS A 104 -31.02 -7.48 18.51
CA HIS A 104 -31.84 -8.32 17.62
C HIS A 104 -32.99 -8.99 18.35
N ARG A 105 -32.74 -9.46 19.58
CA ARG A 105 -33.77 -10.04 20.47
C ARG A 105 -34.63 -9.01 21.17
N GLY A 106 -34.11 -7.80 21.37
CA GLY A 106 -34.73 -6.73 22.16
C GLY A 106 -34.50 -6.83 23.66
N TYR A 107 -33.67 -7.77 24.12
CA TYR A 107 -33.31 -7.92 25.54
C TYR A 107 -31.92 -8.54 25.70
N ARG A 108 -31.30 -8.27 26.84
CA ARG A 108 -30.05 -8.90 27.30
C ARG A 108 -30.32 -9.71 28.56
N ILE A 109 -29.63 -10.84 28.71
CA ILE A 109 -29.69 -11.70 29.90
C ILE A 109 -28.48 -11.38 30.76
N LEU A 110 -28.72 -11.01 32.02
CA LEU A 110 -27.67 -10.84 33.02
C LEU A 110 -27.73 -11.97 34.03
N THR A 111 -26.66 -12.75 34.13
CA THR A 111 -26.51 -13.70 35.23
C THR A 111 -25.96 -12.96 36.44
N THR A 112 -26.74 -12.93 37.53
CA THR A 112 -26.35 -12.36 38.82
C THR A 112 -25.40 -13.33 39.54
N ASP A 113 -24.66 -12.84 40.54
CA ASP A 113 -23.75 -13.65 41.38
C ASP A 113 -24.45 -14.86 42.03
N ASP A 114 -25.75 -14.75 42.30
CA ASP A 114 -26.60 -15.82 42.83
C ASP A 114 -27.05 -16.86 41.76
N GLY A 115 -26.55 -16.75 40.52
CA GLY A 115 -26.95 -17.58 39.39
C GLY A 115 -28.33 -17.26 38.81
N THR A 116 -28.99 -16.22 39.32
CA THR A 116 -30.31 -15.79 38.83
C THR A 116 -30.16 -14.97 37.55
N GLU A 117 -30.89 -15.36 36.50
CA GLU A 117 -30.92 -14.64 35.23
C GLU A 117 -31.95 -13.49 35.27
N ILE A 118 -31.49 -12.28 34.99
CA ILE A 118 -32.33 -11.07 34.90
C ILE A 118 -32.42 -10.66 33.43
N LEU A 119 -33.64 -10.52 32.92
CA LEU A 119 -33.91 -9.98 31.60
C LEU A 119 -33.96 -8.44 31.67
N MET A 120 -33.10 -7.78 30.91
CA MET A 120 -33.15 -6.34 30.73
C MET A 120 -33.57 -6.00 29.31
N ASP A 121 -34.58 -5.13 29.18
CA ASP A 121 -35.00 -4.59 27.89
C ASP A 121 -33.87 -3.80 27.23
N VAL A 122 -33.64 -4.05 25.94
CA VAL A 122 -32.64 -3.35 25.13
C VAL A 122 -33.37 -2.66 23.99
N SER A 123 -33.64 -1.38 24.19
CA SER A 123 -34.30 -0.52 23.21
C SER A 123 -33.34 0.56 22.68
N GLY A 124 -33.45 0.85 21.39
CA GLY A 124 -32.54 1.75 20.68
C GLY A 124 -32.96 2.05 19.26
N GLU A 125 -32.00 2.49 18.45
CA GLU A 125 -32.19 2.72 17.02
C GLU A 125 -32.58 1.42 16.30
N PRO A 126 -33.51 1.45 15.33
CA PRO A 126 -33.87 0.25 14.60
C PRO A 126 -32.69 -0.31 13.79
N LEU A 127 -32.42 -1.61 13.94
CA LEU A 127 -31.31 -2.31 13.27
C LEU A 127 -31.26 -2.11 11.74
N HIS A 128 -32.42 -2.02 11.08
CA HIS A 128 -32.49 -1.80 9.63
C HIS A 128 -31.93 -0.44 9.17
N GLY A 129 -31.82 0.54 10.08
CA GLY A 129 -31.19 1.83 9.83
C GLY A 129 -29.67 1.83 10.07
N VAL A 130 -29.18 0.86 10.85
CA VAL A 130 -27.78 0.78 11.29
C VAL A 130 -26.93 0.12 10.23
N ALA A 131 -25.80 0.74 9.88
CA ALA A 131 -24.86 0.20 8.90
C ALA A 131 -24.31 -1.18 9.35
N PRO A 132 -24.06 -2.12 8.41
CA PRO A 132 -23.42 -3.39 8.75
C PRO A 132 -22.09 -3.18 9.48
N GLY A 133 -21.87 -3.91 10.57
CA GLY A 133 -20.64 -3.80 11.38
C GLY A 133 -20.65 -2.66 12.40
N CYS A 134 -21.74 -1.89 12.49
CA CYS A 134 -21.97 -0.90 13.55
C CYS A 134 -23.00 -1.43 14.55
N LEU A 135 -22.88 -1.04 15.82
CA LEU A 135 -23.91 -1.33 16.81
C LEU A 135 -25.00 -0.26 16.78
N PRO A 136 -26.27 -0.63 17.00
CA PRO A 136 -27.33 0.34 17.24
C PRO A 136 -27.02 1.21 18.45
N ARG A 137 -27.44 2.47 18.39
CA ARG A 137 -27.42 3.37 19.54
C ARG A 137 -28.53 2.99 20.52
N THR A 138 -28.21 2.99 21.79
CA THR A 138 -29.21 2.92 22.87
C THR A 138 -30.06 4.19 22.90
N LEU A 139 -31.25 4.12 23.50
CA LEU A 139 -32.10 5.32 23.68
C LEU A 139 -31.39 6.45 24.42
N GLU A 140 -30.54 6.12 25.40
CA GLU A 140 -29.78 7.12 26.15
C GLU A 140 -28.71 7.81 25.28
N GLU A 141 -28.03 7.05 24.41
CA GLU A 141 -27.08 7.61 23.43
C GLU A 141 -27.78 8.50 22.40
N LEU A 142 -29.00 8.15 21.99
CA LEU A 142 -29.82 8.99 21.12
C LEU A 142 -30.22 10.30 21.79
N ARG A 143 -30.64 10.26 23.07
CA ARG A 143 -30.99 11.48 23.83
C ARG A 143 -29.80 12.42 24.03
N THR A 144 -28.61 11.84 24.25
CA THR A 144 -27.36 12.60 24.48
C THR A 144 -26.67 13.02 23.18
N GLY A 145 -27.19 12.64 22.02
CA GLY A 145 -26.60 12.97 20.71
C GLY A 145 -25.28 12.26 20.42
N ARG A 146 -24.97 11.16 21.12
CA ARG A 146 -23.75 10.39 20.90
C ARG A 146 -23.80 9.71 19.51
N PRO A 147 -22.72 9.77 18.71
CA PRO A 147 -22.67 9.04 17.45
C PRO A 147 -22.70 7.54 17.70
N ALA A 148 -23.20 6.78 16.71
CA ALA A 148 -23.24 5.33 16.78
C ALA A 148 -21.81 4.78 16.95
N ALA A 149 -21.59 4.02 18.02
CA ALA A 149 -20.29 3.45 18.27
C ALA A 149 -19.99 2.38 17.21
N LEU A 150 -18.77 2.41 16.65
CA LEU A 150 -18.24 1.35 15.80
C LEU A 150 -18.00 0.02 16.58
N GLY A 151 -18.51 -0.10 17.80
CA GLY A 151 -18.64 -1.34 18.53
C GLY A 151 -17.33 -1.87 19.13
N LEU A 152 -16.59 -1.03 19.84
CA LEU A 152 -15.62 -1.49 20.84
C LEU A 152 -15.76 -0.65 22.10
N SER A 153 -15.86 -1.33 23.24
CA SER A 153 -15.68 -0.70 24.54
C SER A 153 -14.19 -0.44 24.74
N SER A 154 -13.82 0.84 24.73
CA SER A 154 -12.63 1.40 25.39
C SER A 154 -11.25 0.82 25.02
N ALA A 155 -10.63 1.41 24.00
CA ALA A 155 -9.27 1.93 24.20
C ALA A 155 -9.32 3.43 23.96
N PRO A 156 -8.83 4.29 24.88
CA PRO A 156 -8.61 5.67 24.52
C PRO A 156 -7.67 5.65 23.33
N ARG A 157 -8.05 6.38 22.28
CA ARG A 157 -7.10 6.86 21.31
C ARG A 157 -6.06 7.62 22.14
N GLN A 158 -4.95 6.96 22.51
CA GLN A 158 -3.70 7.67 22.75
C GLN A 158 -3.38 8.26 21.38
N THR A 159 -3.97 9.43 21.13
CA THR A 159 -3.19 10.54 20.62
C THR A 159 -1.95 10.53 21.51
N GLN A 160 -0.87 9.96 20.99
CA GLN A 160 0.47 10.26 21.48
C GLN A 160 0.62 11.76 21.24
N ALA A 161 0.13 12.54 22.19
CA ALA A 161 0.70 13.82 22.51
C ALA A 161 2.11 13.47 23.00
N SER A 162 3.07 13.52 22.08
CA SER A 162 4.49 13.55 22.36
C SER A 162 4.76 14.83 23.15
N ALA A 163 4.48 14.80 24.45
CA ALA A 163 4.98 15.79 25.39
C ALA A 163 6.36 15.30 25.86
N GLY A 164 7.40 15.96 25.37
CA GLY A 164 8.77 15.78 25.88
C GLY A 164 9.86 15.72 24.83
N ALA A 165 9.92 16.68 23.91
CA ALA A 165 11.17 17.03 23.22
C ALA A 165 11.39 18.54 23.40
N PRO A 166 12.63 19.00 23.65
CA PRO A 166 12.89 20.39 23.99
C PRO A 166 12.45 21.31 22.85
N GLU A 167 11.87 22.46 23.21
CA GLU A 167 11.54 23.55 22.29
C GLU A 167 12.82 24.06 21.62
N GLY A 168 13.20 23.42 20.52
CA GLY A 168 13.95 24.04 19.44
C GLY A 168 12.95 24.57 18.40
N PRO A 169 13.30 25.57 17.59
CA PRO A 169 12.48 25.97 16.46
C PRO A 169 12.20 24.71 15.64
N SER A 170 10.94 24.30 15.53
CA SER A 170 10.56 23.24 14.61
C SER A 170 10.80 23.79 13.21
N GLU A 171 11.99 23.58 12.67
CA GLU A 171 12.29 23.87 11.27
C GLU A 171 11.25 23.12 10.44
N SER A 172 10.49 23.87 9.64
CA SER A 172 9.48 23.29 8.78
C SER A 172 10.18 22.29 7.87
N ILE A 173 9.55 21.13 7.63
CA ILE A 173 10.07 20.14 6.68
C ILE A 173 10.35 20.81 5.31
N GLU A 174 9.60 21.85 4.97
CA GLU A 174 9.81 22.67 3.77
C GLU A 174 11.10 23.50 3.84
N ASP A 175 11.50 23.99 5.01
CA ASP A 175 12.77 24.72 5.23
C ASP A 175 13.98 23.76 5.20
N THR A 176 13.84 22.56 5.78
CA THR A 176 14.91 21.55 5.73
C THR A 176 15.12 21.03 4.30
N ILE A 177 14.02 20.86 3.54
CA ILE A 177 14.08 20.50 2.12
C ILE A 177 14.68 21.66 1.30
N GLY A 178 14.35 22.91 1.62
CA GLY A 178 14.95 24.10 1.00
C GLY A 178 16.47 24.15 1.20
N ALA A 179 16.93 23.96 2.44
CA ALA A 179 18.36 23.96 2.78
C ALA A 179 19.15 22.86 2.05
N LEU A 180 18.60 21.63 1.98
CA LEU A 180 19.24 20.51 1.28
C LEU A 180 19.29 20.72 -0.24
N LEU A 181 18.30 21.40 -0.82
CA LEU A 181 18.28 21.74 -2.25
C LEU A 181 19.27 22.86 -2.59
N ASP A 182 19.41 23.85 -1.72
CA ASP A 182 20.39 24.93 -1.89
C ASP A 182 21.83 24.42 -1.74
N GLU A 183 22.08 23.48 -0.81
CA GLU A 183 23.36 22.82 -0.63
C GLU A 183 23.76 21.99 -1.86
N ALA A 184 22.84 21.17 -2.39
CA ALA A 184 23.10 20.39 -3.61
C ALA A 184 23.36 21.28 -4.84
N ASN A 185 22.70 22.43 -4.94
CA ASN A 185 22.90 23.37 -6.03
C ASN A 185 24.25 24.12 -5.92
N ALA A 186 24.73 24.38 -4.71
CA ALA A 186 26.07 24.93 -4.47
C ALA A 186 27.17 23.92 -4.84
N GLU A 187 27.01 22.64 -4.47
CA GLU A 187 27.95 21.57 -4.84
C GLU A 187 28.03 21.36 -6.37
N ASP A 188 26.91 21.45 -7.07
CA ASP A 188 26.87 21.35 -8.54
C ASP A 188 27.49 22.57 -9.24
N ALA A 189 27.47 23.75 -8.60
CA ALA A 189 28.15 24.95 -9.10
C ALA A 189 29.68 24.83 -8.94
N GLU A 190 30.15 24.28 -7.81
CA GLU A 190 31.58 24.02 -7.58
C GLU A 190 32.13 22.94 -8.51
N ARG A 191 31.36 21.86 -8.75
CA ARG A 191 31.74 20.82 -9.73
C ARG A 191 31.85 21.36 -11.16
N ARG A 192 31.00 22.31 -11.54
CA ARG A 192 31.07 22.98 -12.84
C ARG A 192 32.29 23.90 -12.97
N ASP A 193 32.70 24.58 -11.89
CA ASP A 193 33.88 25.45 -11.89
C ASP A 193 35.20 24.65 -11.96
N VAL A 194 35.24 23.47 -11.32
CA VAL A 194 36.38 22.53 -11.43
C VAL A 194 36.50 21.94 -12.85
N MET A 195 35.37 21.65 -13.50
CA MET A 195 35.37 21.13 -14.87
C MET A 195 35.77 22.20 -15.91
N ASN A 196 35.51 23.48 -15.62
CA ASN A 196 35.87 24.62 -16.49
C ASN A 196 37.34 25.07 -16.34
N ARG A 197 38.05 24.61 -15.28
CA ARG A 197 39.49 24.88 -15.07
C ARG A 197 40.44 23.96 -15.84
N HIS A 198 39.95 22.95 -16.54
CA HIS A 198 40.79 21.92 -17.21
C HIS A 198 40.85 22.01 -18.74
N LEU A 199 40.58 23.16 -19.35
CA LEU A 199 40.83 23.38 -20.78
C LEU A 199 42.12 24.21 -20.99
N PRO A 200 43.10 23.75 -21.81
CA PRO A 200 44.29 24.52 -22.09
C PRO A 200 43.97 25.69 -23.03
N ALA A 201 44.49 26.87 -22.68
CA ALA A 201 44.44 28.07 -23.50
C ALA A 201 45.22 27.89 -24.80
N MET A 202 44.56 27.99 -25.95
CA MET A 202 45.20 28.22 -27.23
C MET A 202 44.98 29.65 -27.69
N SER A 203 46.09 30.38 -27.70
CA SER A 203 46.30 31.73 -28.23
C SER A 203 46.21 31.73 -29.76
N THR A 204 45.50 32.69 -30.36
CA THR A 204 45.96 33.35 -31.60
C THR A 204 45.44 34.80 -31.70
N ALA A 205 46.43 35.68 -31.85
CA ALA A 205 46.50 37.03 -32.40
C ALA A 205 45.28 37.74 -33.02
N ASP A 206 45.19 39.02 -32.64
CA ASP A 206 44.65 40.21 -33.32
C ASP A 206 44.99 40.32 -34.83
N PRO A 207 44.16 41.01 -35.64
CA PRO A 207 44.37 42.46 -35.81
C PRO A 207 43.10 43.34 -35.89
N SER A 208 43.13 44.42 -35.11
CA SER A 208 42.85 45.84 -35.46
C SER A 208 41.87 46.19 -36.59
N GLY A 209 40.81 46.92 -36.22
CA GLY A 209 40.03 47.80 -37.13
C GLY A 209 38.77 48.38 -36.45
N SER A 210 38.78 49.66 -36.07
CA SER A 210 37.62 50.42 -35.56
C SER A 210 37.01 51.32 -36.65
N PRO A 211 35.91 52.07 -36.39
CA PRO A 211 34.57 51.62 -36.06
C PRO A 211 33.52 52.27 -37.02
N SER A 212 32.32 51.69 -37.19
CA SER A 212 31.15 52.48 -37.61
C SER A 212 29.82 51.80 -37.29
N SER A 213 28.94 52.64 -36.74
CA SER A 213 27.60 52.40 -36.25
C SER A 213 26.62 51.86 -37.29
N THR A 214 25.78 50.89 -36.90
CA THR A 214 24.37 50.83 -37.32
C THR A 214 23.54 50.05 -36.30
N ALA A 215 22.29 50.48 -36.15
CA ALA A 215 21.42 50.23 -35.02
C ALA A 215 20.55 48.95 -35.13
N GLY A 216 20.32 48.31 -33.97
CA GLY A 216 19.11 47.54 -33.59
C GLY A 216 19.07 46.03 -33.91
N PRO A 217 18.19 45.22 -33.28
CA PRO A 217 17.40 45.45 -32.07
C PRO A 217 17.77 44.49 -30.89
N SER A 218 17.47 44.96 -29.70
CA SER A 218 17.52 44.29 -28.40
C SER A 218 16.79 42.95 -28.36
N GLN A 219 17.49 41.89 -27.97
CA GLN A 219 16.90 40.63 -27.50
C GLN A 219 16.12 40.86 -26.20
N PRO A 220 14.90 40.31 -26.05
CA PRO A 220 14.18 40.38 -24.78
C PRO A 220 14.80 39.40 -23.77
N PRO A 221 14.76 39.72 -22.46
CA PRO A 221 15.21 38.79 -21.43
C PRO A 221 14.25 37.59 -21.40
N ARG A 222 14.78 36.38 -21.56
CA ARG A 222 14.02 35.14 -21.37
C ARG A 222 13.73 34.97 -19.89
N HIS A 223 12.59 35.49 -19.44
CA HIS A 223 11.96 35.03 -18.21
C HIS A 223 11.43 33.62 -18.45
N THR A 224 12.26 32.60 -18.22
CA THR A 224 11.74 31.24 -18.03
C THR A 224 10.97 31.26 -16.72
N THR A 225 9.66 31.02 -16.80
CA THR A 225 8.83 30.98 -15.60
C THR A 225 9.20 29.75 -14.77
N VAL A 226 8.96 29.79 -13.46
CA VAL A 226 9.10 28.62 -12.57
C VAL A 226 8.31 27.41 -13.13
N GLN A 227 7.25 27.69 -13.87
CA GLN A 227 6.41 26.72 -14.56
C GLN A 227 7.15 26.01 -15.71
N ASP A 228 7.88 26.74 -16.56
CA ASP A 228 8.71 26.14 -17.63
C ASP A 228 9.81 25.22 -17.07
N ARG A 229 10.40 25.61 -15.93
CA ARG A 229 11.45 24.83 -15.27
C ARG A 229 10.86 23.53 -14.70
N ARG A 230 9.67 23.59 -14.09
CA ARG A 230 8.93 22.43 -13.57
C ARG A 230 8.51 21.47 -14.68
N GLU A 231 8.07 21.99 -15.82
CA GLU A 231 7.71 21.17 -16.99
C GLU A 231 8.92 20.45 -17.58
N ARG A 232 10.09 21.10 -17.63
CA ARG A 232 11.34 20.44 -18.07
C ARG A 232 11.78 19.34 -17.12
N TYR A 233 11.76 19.58 -15.81
CA TYR A 233 12.08 18.56 -14.82
C TYR A 233 11.13 17.35 -14.87
N MET A 234 9.82 17.59 -15.00
CA MET A 234 8.84 16.51 -15.19
C MET A 234 9.09 15.74 -16.49
N THR A 235 9.46 16.41 -17.57
CA THR A 235 9.70 15.77 -18.87
C THR A 235 10.99 14.95 -18.86
N GLU A 236 12.06 15.46 -18.25
CA GLU A 236 13.34 14.75 -18.12
C GLU A 236 13.24 13.56 -17.16
N ASP A 237 12.50 13.68 -16.07
CA ASP A 237 12.27 12.58 -15.12
C ASP A 237 11.35 11.51 -15.74
N TYR A 238 10.31 11.91 -16.46
CA TYR A 238 9.46 11.00 -17.21
C TYR A 238 10.23 10.26 -18.31
N ALA A 239 11.12 10.96 -19.05
CA ALA A 239 11.98 10.35 -20.05
C ALA A 239 12.99 9.36 -19.44
N ARG A 240 13.45 9.60 -18.21
CA ARG A 240 14.35 8.67 -17.50
C ARG A 240 13.64 7.40 -17.03
N VAL A 241 12.36 7.53 -16.65
CA VAL A 241 11.56 6.44 -16.06
C VAL A 241 10.85 5.61 -17.13
N PHE A 242 10.38 6.24 -18.21
CA PHE A 242 9.61 5.61 -19.28
C PHE A 242 10.28 5.68 -20.67
N GLY A 243 11.45 6.30 -20.82
CA GLY A 243 12.03 6.56 -22.16
C GLY A 243 11.33 7.74 -22.85
N THR A 244 11.88 8.19 -23.98
CA THR A 244 11.22 9.25 -24.76
C THR A 244 10.02 8.72 -25.52
N ARG A 245 9.09 9.62 -25.85
CA ARG A 245 7.93 9.27 -26.67
C ARG A 245 8.34 8.72 -28.04
N GLU A 246 9.38 9.27 -28.66
CA GLU A 246 9.92 8.74 -29.92
C GLU A 246 10.57 7.34 -29.77
N GLU A 247 11.17 7.03 -28.61
CA GLU A 247 11.70 5.68 -28.33
C GLU A 247 10.58 4.64 -28.16
N MET A 248 9.49 5.01 -27.49
CA MET A 248 8.30 4.15 -27.37
C MET A 248 7.66 3.89 -28.73
N GLU A 249 7.52 4.92 -29.56
CA GLU A 249 6.89 4.82 -30.89
C GLU A 249 7.81 4.08 -31.89
N SER A 250 9.13 4.15 -31.74
CA SER A 250 10.10 3.45 -32.60
C SER A 250 10.28 1.97 -32.25
N GLN A 251 10.15 1.58 -30.98
CA GLN A 251 10.28 0.19 -30.52
C GLN A 251 8.95 -0.59 -30.61
N GLY A 252 7.82 0.09 -30.81
CA GLY A 252 6.53 -0.53 -31.15
C GLY A 252 6.13 -1.65 -30.19
N GLU A 253 5.92 -2.85 -30.72
CA GLU A 253 5.47 -4.02 -29.95
C GLU A 253 6.58 -4.67 -29.10
N ASP A 254 7.86 -4.37 -29.37
CA ASP A 254 9.02 -4.89 -28.65
C ASP A 254 9.51 -3.95 -27.53
N TYR A 255 8.77 -2.87 -27.26
CA TYR A 255 9.12 -1.90 -26.22
C TYR A 255 9.08 -2.56 -24.83
N TYR A 256 10.26 -2.69 -24.23
CA TYR A 256 10.42 -3.19 -22.88
C TYR A 256 10.73 -2.04 -21.93
N SER A 257 9.74 -1.66 -21.12
CA SER A 257 9.88 -0.56 -20.17
C SER A 257 11.07 -0.79 -19.22
N PRO A 258 11.91 0.23 -18.97
CA PRO A 258 12.95 0.17 -17.93
C PRO A 258 12.39 -0.24 -16.56
N ILE A 259 11.13 0.12 -16.26
CA ILE A 259 10.41 -0.31 -15.06
C ILE A 259 10.17 -1.82 -15.05
N SER A 260 9.82 -2.43 -16.18
CA SER A 260 9.64 -3.89 -16.27
C SER A 260 10.94 -4.62 -15.88
N GLY A 261 12.09 -4.09 -16.30
CA GLY A 261 13.40 -4.63 -15.91
C GLY A 261 13.74 -4.41 -14.43
N MET A 262 13.30 -3.29 -13.84
CA MET A 262 13.43 -3.08 -12.39
C MET A 262 12.49 -3.96 -11.58
N PHE A 263 11.26 -4.15 -12.07
CA PHE A 263 10.24 -4.98 -11.45
C PHE A 263 10.66 -6.45 -11.43
N ASN A 264 11.13 -6.99 -12.56
CA ASN A 264 11.62 -8.37 -12.62
C ASN A 264 12.79 -8.61 -11.64
N ARG A 265 13.75 -7.68 -11.58
CA ARG A 265 14.86 -7.75 -10.62
C ARG A 265 14.40 -7.68 -9.16
N ALA A 266 13.43 -6.83 -8.84
CA ALA A 266 12.86 -6.74 -7.50
C ALA A 266 12.04 -7.99 -7.13
N TRP A 267 11.30 -8.52 -8.10
CA TRP A 267 10.46 -9.71 -7.95
C TRP A 267 11.28 -10.97 -7.72
N ASP A 268 12.40 -11.12 -8.41
CA ASP A 268 13.32 -12.25 -8.20
C ASP A 268 14.02 -12.18 -6.84
N ARG A 269 14.38 -10.98 -6.36
CA ARG A 269 14.90 -10.81 -4.98
C ARG A 269 13.86 -11.19 -3.93
N TYR A 270 12.62 -10.75 -4.13
CA TYR A 270 11.53 -11.09 -3.22
C TYR A 270 11.27 -12.60 -3.18
N ARG A 271 11.20 -13.24 -4.36
CA ARG A 271 10.96 -14.69 -4.46
C ARG A 271 12.06 -15.51 -3.76
N ARG A 272 13.32 -15.15 -3.98
CA ARG A 272 14.47 -15.80 -3.30
C ARG A 272 14.41 -15.64 -1.79
N ALA A 273 14.11 -14.44 -1.30
CA ALA A 273 13.96 -14.19 0.14
C ALA A 273 12.83 -15.02 0.76
N GLU A 274 11.72 -15.20 0.03
CA GLU A 274 10.58 -15.99 0.49
C GLU A 274 10.85 -17.50 0.46
N GLU A 275 11.60 -17.98 -0.53
CA GLU A 275 12.11 -19.35 -0.57
C GLU A 275 13.05 -19.65 0.60
N GLN A 276 13.90 -18.69 1.00
CA GLN A 276 14.77 -18.80 2.16
C GLN A 276 13.99 -18.87 3.48
N ARG A 277 12.94 -18.05 3.63
CA ARG A 277 12.04 -18.10 4.80
C ARG A 277 11.31 -19.44 4.89
N ARG A 278 10.95 -20.00 3.73
CA ARG A 278 10.23 -21.28 3.64
C ARG A 278 11.15 -22.49 3.89
N ASN A 279 12.44 -22.37 3.61
CA ASN A 279 13.43 -23.44 3.78
C ASN A 279 14.74 -22.90 4.41
N PRO A 280 14.77 -22.65 5.73
CA PRO A 280 15.90 -22.02 6.40
C PRO A 280 17.18 -22.89 6.47
N ASP A 281 17.06 -24.21 6.26
CA ASP A 281 18.18 -25.16 6.22
C ASP A 281 18.63 -25.51 4.77
N GLY A 282 18.07 -24.83 3.77
CA GLY A 282 18.45 -24.99 2.37
C GLY A 282 19.79 -24.31 2.05
N PRO A 283 20.59 -24.84 1.10
CA PRO A 283 21.85 -24.19 0.70
C PRO A 283 21.57 -22.82 0.11
N ASP A 284 22.38 -21.83 0.51
CA ASP A 284 22.28 -20.45 0.04
C ASP A 284 22.41 -20.40 -1.50
N PRO A 285 21.44 -19.82 -2.23
CA PRO A 285 21.43 -19.87 -3.70
C PRO A 285 22.61 -19.10 -4.32
N ASP A 286 23.22 -18.14 -3.62
CA ASP A 286 24.40 -17.40 -4.10
C ASP A 286 25.71 -18.22 -4.04
N VAL A 287 25.77 -19.28 -3.23
CA VAL A 287 26.97 -20.14 -3.12
C VAL A 287 26.95 -21.27 -4.16
N SER A 288 25.76 -21.69 -4.62
CA SER A 288 25.62 -22.79 -5.59
C SER A 288 26.01 -22.41 -7.02
N VAL A 289 25.85 -21.15 -7.42
CA VAL A 289 26.23 -20.69 -8.77
C VAL A 289 27.75 -20.50 -8.89
N ALA A 290 28.43 -20.11 -7.81
CA ALA A 290 29.89 -20.01 -7.79
C ALA A 290 30.58 -21.39 -7.84
N ALA A 291 29.96 -22.42 -7.24
CA ALA A 291 30.50 -23.78 -7.23
C ALA A 291 30.40 -24.50 -8.59
N LEU A 292 29.39 -24.18 -9.40
CA LEU A 292 29.18 -24.80 -10.73
C LEU A 292 30.12 -24.24 -11.81
N ASN A 293 30.62 -23.01 -11.64
CA ASN A 293 31.55 -22.41 -12.61
C ASN A 293 33.02 -22.80 -12.39
N GLN A 294 33.38 -23.42 -11.25
CA GLN A 294 34.75 -23.92 -11.03
C GLN A 294 34.98 -25.35 -11.54
N THR A 295 33.93 -26.15 -11.75
CA THR A 295 34.06 -27.54 -12.19
C THR A 295 34.12 -27.72 -13.70
N SER A 296 33.87 -26.66 -14.48
CA SER A 296 33.77 -26.76 -15.95
C SER A 296 35.07 -26.44 -16.70
N GLU A 297 36.11 -25.92 -16.05
CA GLU A 297 37.39 -25.57 -16.70
C GLU A 297 38.44 -26.71 -16.70
N VAL A 298 38.15 -27.88 -16.12
CA VAL A 298 39.15 -28.96 -15.96
C VAL A 298 38.92 -30.16 -16.92
N PHE A 299 37.85 -30.18 -17.72
CA PHE A 299 37.45 -31.36 -18.49
C PHE A 299 37.45 -31.21 -20.02
N GLU A 300 38.30 -30.32 -20.57
CA GLU A 300 38.40 -30.11 -22.03
C GLU A 300 39.73 -30.57 -22.67
N ASN A 301 40.47 -31.48 -22.06
CA ASN A 301 41.66 -32.08 -22.70
C ASN A 301 41.73 -33.60 -22.48
N GLU A 302 40.95 -34.37 -23.24
CA GLU A 302 41.35 -35.73 -23.66
C GLU A 302 40.35 -36.27 -24.70
N VAL A 303 40.75 -36.24 -25.97
CA VAL A 303 40.08 -36.95 -27.08
C VAL A 303 40.88 -38.23 -27.33
N PRO A 304 40.33 -39.45 -27.15
CA PRO A 304 40.98 -40.66 -27.62
C PRO A 304 40.55 -41.04 -29.04
N ASP A 305 41.55 -41.45 -29.80
CA ASP A 305 41.60 -41.87 -31.20
C ASP A 305 40.71 -43.10 -31.52
N PRO A 306 39.85 -43.07 -32.56
CA PRO A 306 39.02 -44.20 -32.93
C PRO A 306 39.75 -45.12 -33.91
N SER A 307 40.77 -45.84 -33.43
CA SER A 307 41.23 -47.05 -34.11
C SER A 307 41.51 -48.14 -33.08
N LEU A 308 40.61 -49.12 -33.02
CA LEU A 308 40.73 -50.50 -32.50
C LEU A 308 39.42 -50.95 -31.84
N VAL A 309 38.51 -51.54 -32.61
CA VAL A 309 37.77 -52.73 -32.15
C VAL A 309 37.54 -53.63 -33.37
N CYS A 310 37.96 -54.88 -33.23
CA CYS A 310 37.78 -55.99 -34.16
C CYS A 310 36.30 -56.36 -34.39
#